data_AF-A0A3P9NN47-F1
#
_entry.id   AF-A0A3P9NN47-F1
#
_cell.length_a   1.000
_cell.length_b   1.000
_cell.length_c   1.000
_cell.angle_alpha   90.00
_cell.angle_beta   90.00
_cell.angle_gamma   90.00
#
_symmetry.space_group_name_H-M   'P 1'
#
loop_
_entity.id
_entity.type
_entity.pdbx_description
1 polymer ?
#
loop_
_entity_poly.entity_id
_entity_poly.type
_entity_poly.pdbx_seq_one_letter_code
_entity_poly.pdbx_strand_id
1 'polypeptide(L)'
;MDFNVKKLASDAGVFFTRAVQFTEEKLGQAEKTELDPHLENLLAKADSTKNWTEKILRQTEVLLQPNPSARIEEFIYDKLDRKLPSRTTNAELLGQFMLDAAKEFGADTPYGKQFICHRQWLC
;
A
#
# COMPACT_ATOMS: atom_id res chain seq x y z
N MET A 1 62.31 -28.24 -43.19
CA MET A 1 62.16 -27.63 -41.85
C MET A 1 60.73 -27.89 -41.43
N ASP A 2 60.50 -28.96 -40.66
CA ASP A 2 59.17 -29.34 -40.19
C ASP A 2 58.70 -28.36 -39.12
N PHE A 3 57.78 -27.48 -39.50
CA PHE A 3 57.19 -26.49 -38.62
C PHE A 3 56.35 -27.21 -37.56
N ASN A 4 56.85 -27.22 -36.32
CA ASN A 4 56.28 -27.97 -35.21
C ASN A 4 55.03 -27.26 -34.65
N VAL A 5 53.94 -27.32 -35.42
CA VAL A 5 52.59 -26.83 -35.04
C VAL A 5 52.10 -27.44 -33.71
N LYS A 6 52.56 -28.65 -33.36
CA LYS A 6 52.21 -29.30 -32.09
C LYS A 6 52.80 -28.58 -30.87
N LYS A 7 54.01 -28.01 -30.99
CA LYS A 7 54.66 -27.24 -29.91
C LYS A 7 54.06 -25.84 -29.76
N LEU A 8 53.66 -25.21 -30.87
CA LEU A 8 52.98 -23.92 -30.83
C LEU A 8 51.58 -24.03 -30.19
N ALA A 9 50.84 -25.09 -30.50
CA ALA A 9 49.53 -25.35 -29.90
C ALA A 9 49.61 -25.70 -28.41
N SER A 10 50.66 -26.43 -27.97
CA SER A 10 50.86 -26.72 -26.55
C SER A 10 51.22 -25.47 -25.75
N ASP A 11 52.09 -24.60 -26.28
CA ASP A 11 52.47 -23.36 -25.60
C ASP A 11 51.29 -22.39 -25.54
N ALA A 12 50.52 -22.24 -26.62
CA ALA A 12 49.30 -21.42 -26.63
C ALA A 12 48.22 -21.94 -25.66
N GLY A 13 48.11 -23.26 -25.49
CA GLY A 13 47.21 -23.88 -24.51
C GLY A 13 47.59 -23.53 -23.07
N VAL A 14 48.88 -23.50 -22.73
CA VAL A 14 49.37 -23.10 -21.40
C VAL A 14 49.12 -21.61 -21.14
N PHE A 15 49.31 -20.76 -22.16
CA PHE A 15 48.96 -19.33 -22.05
C PHE A 15 47.47 -19.09 -21.89
N PHE A 16 46.61 -19.85 -22.60
CA PHE A 16 45.15 -19.79 -22.41
C PHE A 16 44.74 -20.26 -21.02
N THR A 17 45.28 -21.38 -20.52
CA THR A 17 44.99 -21.85 -19.16
C THR A 17 45.43 -20.83 -18.11
N ARG A 18 46.61 -20.22 -18.28
CA ARG A 18 47.11 -19.19 -17.37
C ARG A 18 46.30 -17.90 -17.46
N ALA A 19 45.81 -17.52 -18.64
CA ALA A 19 44.93 -16.36 -18.81
C ALA A 19 43.55 -16.60 -18.20
N VAL A 20 42.97 -17.80 -18.39
CA VAL A 20 41.71 -18.21 -17.77
C VAL A 20 41.85 -18.25 -16.26
N GLN A 21 42.94 -18.81 -15.72
CA GLN A 21 43.23 -18.78 -14.28
C GLN A 21 43.44 -17.37 -13.73
N PHE A 22 44.14 -16.50 -14.46
CA PHE A 22 44.31 -15.12 -14.03
C PHE A 22 42.98 -14.36 -14.06
N THR A 23 42.11 -14.64 -15.02
CA THR A 23 40.74 -14.11 -15.02
C THR A 23 39.88 -14.74 -13.93
N GLU A 24 40.02 -16.02 -13.61
CA GLU A 24 39.30 -16.69 -12.53
C GLU A 24 39.76 -16.22 -11.15
N GLU A 25 41.04 -15.91 -10.94
CA GLU A 25 41.51 -15.33 -9.68
C GLU A 25 41.12 -13.86 -9.53
N LYS A 26 41.05 -13.10 -10.64
CA LYS A 26 40.63 -11.69 -10.63
C LYS A 26 39.11 -11.47 -10.68
N LEU A 27 38.34 -12.39 -11.26
CA LEU A 27 36.86 -12.40 -11.23
C LEU A 27 36.30 -13.25 -10.09
N GLY A 28 37.03 -14.23 -9.58
CA GLY A 28 36.68 -15.03 -8.40
C GLY A 28 36.99 -14.34 -7.07
N GLN A 29 37.75 -13.25 -7.11
CA GLN A 29 37.78 -12.18 -6.10
C GLN A 29 36.86 -10.99 -6.48
N ALA A 30 35.81 -11.22 -7.27
CA ALA A 30 34.61 -10.44 -7.02
C ALA A 30 34.12 -10.91 -5.66
N GLU A 31 34.69 -10.32 -4.60
CA GLU A 31 34.18 -10.37 -3.24
C GLU A 31 32.67 -10.34 -3.41
N LYS A 32 32.04 -11.45 -2.99
CA LYS A 32 30.61 -11.54 -2.70
C LYS A 32 30.24 -10.12 -2.28
N THR A 33 29.47 -9.39 -3.07
CA THR A 33 28.97 -8.08 -2.63
C THR A 33 28.27 -8.41 -1.33
N GLU A 34 28.97 -8.21 -0.21
CA GLU A 34 28.44 -8.44 1.10
C GLU A 34 27.34 -7.41 1.14
N LEU A 35 26.12 -7.89 0.95
CA LEU A 35 24.94 -7.08 1.11
C LEU A 35 25.03 -6.69 2.56
N ASP A 36 25.56 -5.49 2.79
CA ASP A 36 25.94 -4.98 4.09
C ASP A 36 24.84 -5.40 5.07
N PRO A 37 25.13 -6.17 6.14
CA PRO A 37 24.12 -6.59 7.09
C PRO A 37 23.27 -5.42 7.59
N HIS A 38 23.82 -4.20 7.56
CA HIS A 38 23.08 -2.97 7.78
C HIS A 38 22.00 -2.68 6.72
N LEU A 39 22.31 -2.83 5.43
CA LEU A 39 21.37 -2.67 4.31
C LEU A 39 20.26 -3.72 4.35
N GLU A 40 20.57 -4.98 4.63
CA GLU A 40 19.55 -6.03 4.79
C GLU A 40 18.59 -5.70 5.94
N ASN A 41 19.13 -5.26 7.07
CA ASN A 41 18.32 -4.81 8.21
C ASN A 41 17.48 -3.57 7.88
N LEU A 42 18.00 -2.62 7.10
CA LEU A 42 17.27 -1.45 6.64
C LEU A 42 16.13 -1.83 5.69
N LEU A 43 16.38 -2.73 4.73
CA LEU A 43 15.36 -3.25 3.81
C LEU A 43 14.25 -4.00 4.57
N ALA A 44 14.62 -4.89 5.48
CA ALA A 44 13.65 -5.62 6.30
C ALA A 44 12.78 -4.67 7.17
N LYS A 45 13.39 -3.60 7.71
CA LYS A 45 12.66 -2.55 8.44
C LYS A 45 11.75 -1.75 7.51
N ALA A 46 12.22 -1.38 6.32
CA ALA A 46 11.42 -0.64 5.34
C ALA A 46 10.19 -1.44 4.91
N ASP A 47 10.37 -2.72 4.58
CA ASP A 47 9.28 -3.62 4.19
C ASP A 47 8.28 -3.82 5.34
N SER A 48 8.79 -4.04 6.56
CA SER A 48 7.94 -4.14 7.76
C SER A 48 7.15 -2.85 7.98
N THR A 49 7.80 -1.70 7.87
CA THR A 49 7.17 -0.38 8.07
C THR A 49 6.08 -0.13 7.03
N LYS A 50 6.35 -0.41 5.75
CA LYS A 50 5.36 -0.30 4.69
C LYS A 50 4.15 -1.20 4.97
N ASN A 51 4.38 -2.48 5.26
CA ASN A 51 3.32 -3.45 5.48
C ASN A 51 2.44 -3.08 6.69
N TRP A 52 3.05 -2.65 7.80
CA TRP A 52 2.30 -2.19 8.98
C TRP A 52 1.55 -0.89 8.71
N THR A 53 2.15 0.06 8.00
CA THR A 53 1.48 1.33 7.64
C THR A 53 0.24 1.08 6.79
N GLU A 54 0.35 0.24 5.75
CA GLU A 54 -0.79 -0.11 4.90
C GLU A 54 -1.90 -0.82 5.68
N LYS A 55 -1.55 -1.72 6.60
CA LYS A 55 -2.51 -2.41 7.46
C LYS A 55 -3.25 -1.45 8.40
N ILE A 56 -2.51 -0.55 9.05
CA ILE A 56 -3.09 0.45 9.96
C ILE A 56 -4.02 1.39 9.19
N LEU A 57 -3.61 1.86 8.01
CA LEU A 57 -4.43 2.70 7.15
C LEU A 57 -5.76 2.02 6.80
N ARG A 58 -5.70 0.79 6.26
CA ARG A 58 -6.90 0.02 5.90
C ARG A 58 -7.82 -0.22 7.10
N GLN A 59 -7.26 -0.52 8.27
CA GLN A 59 -8.06 -0.75 9.47
C GLN A 59 -8.70 0.54 10.00
N THR A 60 -8.01 1.67 9.86
CA THR A 60 -8.54 2.99 10.23
C THR A 60 -9.68 3.40 9.30
N GLU A 61 -9.58 3.14 7.99
CA GLU A 61 -10.67 3.34 7.02
C GLU A 61 -11.91 2.50 7.36
N VAL A 62 -11.72 1.26 7.81
CA VAL A 62 -12.84 0.39 8.27
C VAL A 62 -13.52 0.97 9.50
N LEU A 63 -12.74 1.52 10.44
CA LEU A 63 -13.27 2.09 11.68
C LEU A 63 -14.05 3.39 11.42
N LEU A 64 -13.54 4.26 10.54
CA LEU A 64 -14.21 5.49 10.16
C LEU A 64 -15.44 5.23 9.29
N GLN A 65 -15.35 4.26 8.37
CA GLN A 65 -16.44 3.87 7.47
C GLN A 65 -16.64 2.35 7.47
N PRO A 66 -17.49 1.84 8.40
CA PRO A 66 -17.74 0.41 8.49
C PRO A 66 -18.49 -0.12 7.26
N ASN A 67 -19.20 0.74 6.52
CA ASN A 67 -19.93 0.35 5.31
C ASN A 67 -18.96 0.11 4.13
N PRO A 68 -18.87 -1.12 3.59
CA PRO A 68 -17.95 -1.46 2.51
C PRO A 68 -18.30 -0.78 1.18
N SER A 69 -19.59 -0.57 0.89
CA SER A 69 -20.03 0.12 -0.32
C SER A 69 -19.60 1.59 -0.32
N ALA A 70 -19.65 2.22 0.86
CA ALA A 70 -19.21 3.59 1.03
C ALA A 70 -17.69 3.73 0.80
N ARG A 71 -16.91 2.80 1.35
CA ARG A 71 -15.45 2.81 1.25
C ARG A 71 -14.93 2.70 -0.20
N ILE A 72 -15.54 1.85 -1.02
CA ILE A 72 -15.14 1.68 -2.43
C ILE A 72 -15.45 2.94 -3.23
N GLU A 73 -16.61 3.54 -2.98
CA GLU A 73 -17.02 4.77 -3.61
C GLU A 73 -16.05 5.91 -3.30
N GLU A 74 -15.65 6.08 -2.02
CA GLU A 74 -14.64 7.07 -1.63
C GLU A 74 -13.29 6.83 -2.30
N PHE A 75 -12.83 5.58 -2.33
CA PHE A 75 -11.60 5.23 -3.03
C PHE A 75 -11.65 5.60 -4.52
N ILE A 76 -12.79 5.39 -5.18
CA ILE A 76 -12.98 5.76 -6.59
C ILE A 76 -12.97 7.27 -6.77
N TYR A 77 -13.65 8.03 -5.90
CA TYR A 77 -13.71 9.49 -5.99
C TYR A 77 -12.36 10.14 -5.69
N ASP A 78 -11.61 9.63 -4.72
CA ASP A 78 -10.24 10.05 -4.40
C ASP A 78 -9.29 9.82 -5.59
N LYS A 79 -9.43 8.68 -6.28
CA LYS A 79 -8.68 8.40 -7.53
C LYS A 79 -9.09 9.27 -8.71
N LEU A 80 -10.33 9.75 -8.77
CA LEU A 80 -10.84 10.59 -9.84
C LEU A 80 -10.67 12.11 -9.59
N ASP A 81 -10.08 12.51 -8.46
CA ASP A 81 -9.90 13.90 -8.03
C ASP A 81 -11.21 14.72 -8.08
N ARG A 82 -12.32 14.04 -7.81
CA ARG A 82 -13.67 14.62 -7.83
C ARG A 82 -14.13 14.84 -6.40
N LYS A 83 -14.81 15.97 -6.17
CA LYS A 83 -15.41 16.25 -4.86
C LYS A 83 -16.37 15.11 -4.50
N LEU A 84 -16.13 14.52 -3.34
CA LEU A 84 -17.02 13.56 -2.72
C LEU A 84 -18.42 14.19 -2.62
N PRO A 85 -19.49 13.55 -3.12
CA PRO A 85 -20.84 14.02 -2.84
C PRO A 85 -21.06 13.96 -1.32
N SER A 86 -21.62 15.03 -0.74
CA SER A 86 -21.97 15.06 0.69
C SER A 86 -22.97 13.96 0.98
N ARG A 87 -22.50 12.87 1.56
CA ARG A 87 -23.31 11.68 1.81
C ARG A 87 -24.22 11.95 2.99
N THR A 88 -25.51 11.64 2.84
CA THR A 88 -26.45 11.68 3.96
C THR A 88 -25.98 10.69 5.03
N THR A 89 -25.60 11.20 6.20
CA THR A 89 -25.18 10.37 7.32
C THR A 89 -26.38 9.62 7.90
N ASN A 90 -26.12 8.51 8.60
CA ASN A 90 -27.19 7.77 9.29
C ASN A 90 -27.96 8.67 10.28
N ALA A 91 -27.27 9.64 10.89
CA ALA A 91 -27.87 10.63 11.78
C ALA A 91 -28.82 11.58 11.03
N GLU A 92 -28.43 12.05 9.84
CA GLU A 92 -29.29 12.89 8.99
C GLU A 92 -30.52 12.13 8.49
N LEU A 93 -30.36 10.85 8.11
CA LEU A 93 -31.48 9.99 7.71
C LEU A 93 -32.47 9.80 8.88
N LEU A 94 -31.97 9.51 10.08
CA LEU A 94 -32.80 9.42 11.28
C LEU A 94 -33.50 10.76 11.57
N GLY A 95 -32.78 11.88 11.43
CA GLY A 95 -33.33 13.22 11.58
C GLY A 95 -34.46 13.53 10.59
N GLN A 96 -34.36 13.05 9.34
CA GLN A 96 -35.44 13.17 8.36
C GLN A 96 -36.68 12.38 8.78
N PHE A 97 -36.52 11.13 9.20
CA PHE A 97 -37.65 10.33 9.71
C PHE A 97 -38.30 10.94 10.95
N MET A 98 -37.50 11.50 11.87
CA MET A 98 -38.04 12.22 13.04
C MET A 98 -38.84 13.45 12.65
N LEU A 99 -38.43 14.18 11.60
CA LEU A 99 -39.17 15.32 11.07
C LEU A 99 -40.49 14.91 10.43
N ASP A 100 -40.48 13.84 9.63
CA ASP A 100 -41.70 13.38 8.97
C ASP A 100 -42.69 12.79 9.98
N ALA A 101 -42.20 12.05 10.99
CA ALA A 101 -42.99 11.64 12.14
C ALA A 101 -43.57 12.86 12.90
N ALA A 102 -42.78 13.90 13.15
CA ALA A 102 -43.27 15.11 13.84
C ALA A 102 -44.38 15.83 13.05
N LYS A 103 -44.34 15.81 11.71
CA LYS A 103 -45.41 16.36 10.87
C LYS A 103 -46.69 15.55 10.97
N GLU A 104 -46.59 14.22 10.98
CA GLU A 104 -47.75 13.32 11.03
C GLU A 104 -48.42 13.31 12.41
N PHE A 105 -47.64 13.33 13.49
CA PHE A 105 -48.14 13.46 14.87
C PHE A 105 -48.61 14.89 15.22
N GLY A 106 -48.29 15.88 14.38
CA GLY A 106 -48.56 17.29 14.60
C GLY A 106 -47.42 17.99 15.35
N ALA A 107 -46.79 18.96 14.70
CA ALA A 107 -45.61 19.67 15.19
C ALA A 107 -45.85 20.48 16.47
N ASP A 108 -47.11 20.84 16.74
CA ASP A 108 -47.49 21.59 17.95
C ASP A 108 -47.72 20.71 19.17
N THR A 109 -47.84 19.39 18.97
CA THR A 109 -47.97 18.43 20.07
C THR A 109 -46.66 18.32 20.85
N PRO A 110 -46.73 18.06 22.16
CA PRO A 110 -45.52 17.87 22.97
C PRO A 110 -44.62 16.74 22.43
N TYR A 111 -45.21 15.73 21.79
CA TYR A 111 -44.49 14.61 21.18
C TYR A 111 -43.80 15.01 19.87
N GLY A 112 -44.47 15.78 18.99
CA GLY A 112 -43.85 16.34 17.78
C GLY A 112 -42.67 17.28 18.08
N LYS A 113 -42.79 18.11 19.13
CA LYS A 113 -41.71 18.99 19.60
C LYS A 113 -40.48 18.23 20.08
N GLN A 114 -40.65 17.06 20.71
CA GLN A 114 -39.53 16.21 21.13
C GLN A 114 -38.74 15.66 19.94
N PHE A 115 -39.41 15.20 18.88
CA PHE A 115 -38.73 14.71 17.68
C PHE A 115 -37.94 15.82 16.96
N ILE A 116 -38.51 17.03 16.87
CA ILE A 116 -37.82 18.19 16.30
C ILE A 116 -36.59 18.55 17.12
N CYS A 117 -36.72 18.54 18.46
CA CYS A 117 -35.59 18.78 19.36
C CYS A 117 -34.51 17.70 19.22
N HIS A 118 -34.86 16.41 19.23
CA HIS A 118 -33.90 15.32 19.10
C HIS A 118 -33.14 15.35 17.77
N ARG A 119 -33.80 15.72 16.67
CA ARG A 119 -33.10 15.98 15.40
C ARG A 119 -32.01 17.04 15.54
N GLN A 120 -32.25 18.12 16.29
CA GLN A 120 -31.30 19.21 16.44
C GLN A 120 -30.07 18.82 17.27
N TRP A 121 -30.12 17.71 18.02
CA TRP A 121 -28.97 17.12 18.70
C TRP A 121 -28.19 16.12 17.82
N LEU A 122 -28.78 15.67 16.71
CA LEU A 122 -28.18 14.72 15.78
C LEU A 122 -27.34 15.37 14.66
N CYS A 123 -27.50 16.68 14.44
CA CYS A 123 -26.74 17.49 13.46
C CYS A 123 -25.87 18.52 14.18
#